data_AF-A0A7J0D5S6-F1
#
_entry.id   AF-A0A7J0D5S6-F1
#
_cell.length_a   1.000
_cell.length_b   1.000
_cell.length_c   1.000
_cell.angle_alpha   90.00
_cell.angle_beta   90.00
_cell.angle_gamma   90.00
#
_symmetry.space_group_name_H-M   'P 1'
#
loop_
_entity.id
_entity.type
_entity.pdbx_description
1 polymer ?
#
loop_
_entity_poly.entity_id
_entity_poly.type
_entity_poly.pdbx_seq_one_letter_code
_entity_poly.pdbx_strand_id
1 'polypeptide(L)'
;MPVDSTLTGGAAAAAEGFADTVRRIGAGELAFPLPGSGRTAERFAALSSVAEAGLCTARLVEGHVDAVAIRAELGEPSPPPGSGGAYGQPSLRAKVSPLSGTARSGC
;
A
#
# COMPACT_ATOMS: atom_id res chain seq x y z
N MET A 1 -7.69 28.79 16.63
CA MET A 1 -8.17 28.72 15.24
C MET A 1 -8.96 27.43 15.09
N PRO A 2 -10.26 27.46 14.75
CA PRO A 2 -11.00 26.24 14.46
C PRO A 2 -10.40 25.58 13.22
N VAL A 3 -10.21 24.25 13.27
CA VAL A 3 -9.78 23.50 12.08
C VAL A 3 -10.96 23.37 11.13
N ASP A 4 -10.70 23.54 9.83
CA ASP A 4 -11.70 23.32 8.80
C ASP A 4 -12.10 21.84 8.82
N SER A 5 -13.39 21.57 9.09
CA SER A 5 -13.92 20.21 9.20
C SER A 5 -13.80 19.42 7.89
N THR A 6 -13.67 20.11 6.75
CA THR A 6 -13.39 19.46 5.46
C THR A 6 -11.96 18.90 5.40
N LEU A 7 -10.98 19.61 5.96
CA LEU A 7 -9.60 19.13 6.09
C LEU A 7 -9.52 17.93 7.04
N THR A 8 -10.26 17.96 8.15
CA THR A 8 -10.35 16.82 9.08
C THR A 8 -11.00 15.60 8.43
N GLY A 9 -12.06 15.79 7.64
CA GLY A 9 -12.69 14.71 6.87
C GLY A 9 -11.75 14.07 5.86
N GLY A 10 -10.96 14.88 5.13
CA GLY A 10 -9.94 14.38 4.21
C GLY A 10 -8.84 13.57 4.91
N ALA A 11 -8.38 14.04 6.08
CA ALA A 11 -7.38 13.31 6.88
C ALA A 11 -7.93 11.96 7.40
N ALA A 12 -9.18 11.93 7.86
CA ALA A 12 -9.83 10.70 8.32
C ALA A 12 -9.97 9.67 7.19
N ALA A 13 -10.43 10.10 6.01
CA ALA A 13 -10.54 9.23 4.83
C ALA A 13 -9.18 8.69 4.38
N ALA A 14 -8.14 9.52 4.42
CA ALA A 14 -6.78 9.08 4.10
C ALA A 14 -6.25 8.04 5.09
N ALA A 15 -6.52 8.21 6.38
CA ALA A 15 -6.14 7.26 7.43
C ALA A 15 -6.89 5.92 7.29
N GLU A 16 -8.19 5.96 6.98
CA GLU A 16 -9.00 4.76 6.73
C GLU A 16 -8.50 3.99 5.51
N GLY A 17 -8.29 4.68 4.38
CA GLY A 17 -7.74 4.07 3.16
C GLY A 17 -6.33 3.50 3.36
N PHE A 18 -5.51 4.16 4.17
CA PHE A 18 -4.18 3.66 4.55
C PHE A 18 -4.30 2.36 5.36
N ALA A 19 -5.12 2.34 6.41
CA ALA A 19 -5.33 1.16 7.24
C ALA A 19 -5.88 -0.03 6.43
N ASP A 20 -6.78 0.24 5.48
CA ASP A 20 -7.28 -0.79 4.56
C ASP A 20 -6.17 -1.35 3.66
N THR A 21 -5.41 -0.46 3.03
CA THR A 21 -4.33 -0.85 2.11
C THR A 21 -3.26 -1.67 2.83
N VAL A 22 -2.85 -1.27 4.04
CA VAL A 22 -1.87 -2.01 4.85
C VAL A 22 -2.37 -3.40 5.21
N ARG A 23 -3.67 -3.56 5.51
CA ARG A 23 -4.27 -4.88 5.76
C ARG A 23 -4.20 -5.77 4.52
N ARG A 24 -4.52 -5.23 3.35
CA ARG A 24 -4.45 -5.94 2.06
C ARG A 24 -3.02 -6.34 1.70
N ILE A 25 -2.03 -5.49 2.01
CA ILE A 25 -0.61 -5.83 1.88
C ILE A 25 -0.27 -7.02 2.79
N GLY A 26 -0.64 -6.95 4.08
CA GLY A 26 -0.40 -8.02 5.04
C GLY A 26 -1.09 -9.35 4.69
N ALA A 27 -2.25 -9.27 4.02
CA ALA A 27 -2.97 -10.43 3.49
C ALA A 27 -2.40 -10.99 2.17
N GLY A 28 -1.45 -10.27 1.53
CA GLY A 28 -0.87 -10.64 0.24
C GLY A 28 -1.74 -10.33 -0.98
N GLU A 29 -2.81 -9.56 -0.80
CA GLU A 29 -3.73 -9.13 -1.86
C GLU A 29 -3.18 -7.95 -2.68
N LEU A 30 -2.23 -7.23 -2.12
CA LEU A 30 -1.52 -6.14 -2.77
C LEU A 30 -0.02 -6.27 -2.48
N ALA A 31 0.81 -6.18 -3.51
CA ALA A 31 2.25 -6.37 -3.39
C ALA A 31 3.01 -5.16 -3.94
N PHE A 32 4.09 -4.79 -3.24
CA PHE A 32 5.01 -3.76 -3.67
C PHE A 32 6.41 -4.37 -3.78
N PRO A 33 6.95 -4.51 -5.01
CA PRO A 33 8.30 -5.00 -5.20
C PRO A 33 9.32 -4.17 -4.41
N LEU A 34 10.30 -4.84 -3.82
CA LEU A 34 11.43 -4.17 -3.18
C LEU A 34 12.20 -3.32 -4.20
N PRO A 35 12.71 -2.14 -3.80
CA PRO A 35 13.67 -1.37 -4.59
C PRO A 35 14.86 -2.23 -5.02
N GLY A 36 15.52 -1.85 -6.12
CA GLY A 36 16.66 -2.60 -6.67
C GLY A 36 16.33 -3.93 -7.34
N SER A 37 15.07 -4.40 -7.29
CA SER A 37 14.65 -5.67 -7.93
C SER A 37 14.42 -5.60 -9.45
N GLY A 38 14.63 -4.45 -10.09
CA GLY A 38 14.32 -4.22 -11.50
C GLY A 38 12.83 -4.05 -11.84
N ARG A 39 11.93 -4.20 -10.84
CA ARG A 39 10.47 -4.12 -11.01
C ARG A 39 9.89 -2.76 -10.66
N THR A 40 10.60 -1.70 -11.04
CA THR A 40 10.21 -0.31 -10.76
C THR A 40 8.86 0.06 -11.35
N ALA A 41 8.55 -0.40 -12.57
CA ALA A 41 7.26 -0.13 -13.22
C ALA A 41 6.08 -0.77 -12.46
N GLU A 42 6.22 -2.01 -12.00
CA GLU A 42 5.20 -2.69 -11.18
C GLU A 42 4.95 -1.95 -9.86
N ARG A 43 6.03 -1.47 -9.22
CA ARG A 43 5.93 -0.69 -7.99
C ARG A 43 5.17 0.63 -8.21
N PHE A 44 5.49 1.35 -9.29
CA PHE A 44 4.77 2.58 -9.63
C PHE A 44 3.32 2.31 -9.99
N ALA A 45 3.02 1.25 -10.74
CA ALA A 45 1.64 0.87 -11.06
C ALA A 45 0.82 0.57 -9.79
N ALA A 46 1.40 -0.14 -8.81
CA ALA A 46 0.75 -0.39 -7.53
C ALA A 46 0.47 0.93 -6.77
N LEU A 47 1.45 1.84 -6.68
CA LEU A 47 1.25 3.16 -6.05
C LEU A 47 0.20 4.01 -6.77
N SER A 48 0.21 3.99 -8.12
CA SER A 48 -0.81 4.66 -8.93
C SER A 48 -2.21 4.11 -8.66
N SER A 49 -2.37 2.79 -8.52
CA SER A 49 -3.68 2.19 -8.20
C SER A 49 -4.24 2.64 -6.84
N VAL A 50 -3.36 2.90 -5.86
CA VAL A 50 -3.76 3.48 -4.56
C VAL A 50 -4.06 4.97 -4.71
N ALA A 51 -3.28 5.68 -5.53
CA ALA A 51 -3.46 7.10 -5.80
C ALA A 51 -4.80 7.42 -6.49
N GLU A 52 -5.34 6.50 -7.30
CA GLU A 52 -6.68 6.58 -7.88
C GLU A 52 -7.78 6.65 -6.81
N ALA A 53 -7.58 6.01 -5.66
CA ALA A 53 -8.50 6.09 -4.52
C ALA A 53 -8.23 7.32 -3.63
N GLY A 54 -7.01 7.86 -3.63
CA GLY A 54 -6.67 9.11 -2.94
C GLY A 54 -5.17 9.37 -2.83
N LEU A 55 -4.74 10.59 -3.17
CA LEU A 55 -3.33 10.98 -3.13
C LEU A 55 -2.74 10.99 -1.71
N CYS A 56 -3.50 11.45 -0.71
CA CYS A 56 -3.04 11.43 0.68
C CYS A 56 -2.84 9.99 1.18
N THR A 57 -3.76 9.08 0.84
CA THR A 57 -3.62 7.64 1.12
C THR A 57 -2.37 7.07 0.46
N ALA A 58 -2.18 7.33 -0.84
CA ALA A 58 -1.02 6.84 -1.58
C ALA A 58 0.30 7.32 -0.99
N ARG A 59 0.37 8.57 -0.51
CA ARG A 59 1.57 9.10 0.14
C ARG A 59 1.90 8.39 1.45
N LEU A 60 0.89 8.04 2.25
CA LEU A 60 1.09 7.24 3.48
C LEU A 60 1.52 5.80 3.14
N VAL A 61 0.90 5.19 2.13
CA VAL A 61 1.24 3.84 1.67
C VAL A 61 2.66 3.77 1.13
N GLU A 62 3.09 4.76 0.33
CA GLU A 62 4.46 4.88 -0.17
C GLU A 62 5.47 4.86 0.99
N GLY A 63 5.28 5.71 2.00
CA GLY A 63 6.15 5.74 3.18
C GLY A 63 6.16 4.43 3.97
N HIS A 64 5.02 3.74 4.07
CA HIS A 64 4.94 2.43 4.70
C HIS A 64 5.75 1.38 3.93
N VAL A 65 5.59 1.27 2.60
CA VAL A 65 6.30 0.27 1.80
C VAL A 65 7.81 0.58 1.68
N ASP A 66 8.21 1.86 1.79
CA ASP A 66 9.61 2.27 1.93
C ASP A 66 10.19 1.80 3.27
N ALA A 67 9.48 2.02 4.38
CA ALA A 67 9.91 1.55 5.69
C ALA A 67 10.07 0.02 5.71
N VAL A 68 9.17 -0.71 5.05
CA VAL A 68 9.27 -2.16 4.95
C VAL A 68 10.47 -2.58 4.09
N ALA A 69 10.79 -1.84 3.03
CA ALA A 69 12.00 -2.08 2.23
C ALA A 69 13.29 -1.88 3.05
N ILE A 70 13.37 -0.80 3.84
CA ILE A 70 14.51 -0.54 4.74
C ILE A 70 14.69 -1.69 5.73
N ARG A 71 13.61 -2.19 6.34
CA ARG A 71 13.69 -3.34 7.26
C ARG A 71 14.19 -4.61 6.56
N ALA A 72 13.77 -4.84 5.32
CA ALA A 72 14.26 -5.96 4.53
C ALA A 72 15.77 -5.82 4.21
N GLU A 73 16.25 -4.62 3.91
CA GLU A 73 17.69 -4.33 3.71
C GLU A 73 18.51 -4.54 4.99
N LEU A 74 17.94 -4.21 6.16
CA LEU A 74 18.55 -4.46 7.47
C LEU A 74 18.51 -5.95 7.90
N GLY A 75 17.87 -6.82 7.11
CA GLY A 75 17.74 -8.24 7.43
C GLY A 75 16.79 -8.52 8.61
N GLU A 76 15.92 -7.57 8.97
CA GLU A 76 14.96 -7.78 10.04
C GLU A 76 13.82 -8.72 9.57
N PRO A 77 13.51 -9.79 10.33
CA PRO A 77 12.38 -10.63 10.00
C PRO A 77 11.06 -9.87 10.10
N SER A 78 10.09 -10.26 9.26
CA SER A 78 8.72 -9.77 9.38
C SER A 78 8.15 -10.18 10.74
N PRO A 79 7.49 -9.28 11.49
CA PRO A 79 6.81 -9.66 12.71
C PRO A 79 5.71 -10.71 12.40
N PRO A 80 5.42 -11.62 13.36
CA PRO A 80 4.37 -12.60 13.17
C PRO A 80 3.00 -11.93 12.96
N PRO A 81 2.08 -12.56 12.20
CA PRO A 81 0.75 -12.00 11.97
C PRO A 81 0.03 -11.77 13.31
N GLY A 82 -0.56 -10.59 13.50
CA GLY A 82 -1.26 -10.21 14.74
C GLY A 82 -0.40 -9.51 15.80
N SER A 83 0.91 -9.40 15.60
CA SER A 83 1.74 -8.46 16.35
C SER A 83 1.39 -7.06 15.86
N GLY A 84 1.04 -6.11 16.72
CA GLY A 84 0.62 -4.74 16.34
C GLY A 84 1.64 -3.89 15.56
N GLY A 85 2.73 -4.48 15.05
CA GLY A 85 3.62 -3.87 14.06
C GLY A 85 3.05 -4.09 12.65
N ALA A 86 2.23 -3.15 12.19
CA ALA A 86 1.66 -3.15 10.85
C ALA A 86 2.74 -2.86 9.79
N TYR A 87 3.62 -3.84 9.51
CA TYR A 87 4.65 -3.86 8.46
C TYR A 87 4.96 -5.31 8.04
N GLY A 88 3.92 -6.10 7.76
CA GLY A 88 4.09 -7.48 7.29
C GLY A 88 4.32 -7.51 5.79
N GLN A 89 5.50 -7.96 5.33
CA GLN A 89 5.62 -8.40 3.94
C GLN A 89 4.93 -9.75 3.82
N PRO A 90 4.07 -9.98 2.81
CA PRO A 90 3.77 -11.35 2.41
C PRO A 90 5.09 -11.98 1.96
N SER A 91 5.44 -13.13 2.55
CA SER A 91 6.56 -13.96 2.11
C SER A 91 6.56 -14.04 0.58
N LEU A 92 7.72 -13.74 -0.04
CA LEU A 92 8.00 -13.38 -1.44
C LEU A 92 7.52 -14.38 -2.52
N ARG A 93 6.25 -14.79 -2.49
CA ARG A 93 5.63 -15.72 -3.43
C ARG A 93 4.17 -15.38 -3.70
N ALA A 94 3.83 -14.09 -3.80
CA ALA A 94 2.58 -13.69 -4.42
C ALA A 94 2.77 -13.72 -5.95
N LYS A 95 2.03 -14.60 -6.65
CA LYS A 95 1.86 -14.48 -8.10
C LYS A 95 1.17 -13.15 -8.37
N VAL A 96 1.77 -12.31 -9.20
CA VAL A 96 1.10 -11.14 -9.78
C VAL A 96 -0.01 -11.67 -10.67
N SER A 97 -1.26 -11.59 -10.24
CA SER A 97 -2.40 -11.68 -11.14
C SER A 97 -2.66 -10.27 -11.69
N PRO A 98 -2.79 -10.09 -13.01
CA PRO A 98 -3.18 -8.80 -13.55
C PRO A 98 -4.54 -8.42 -12.97
N LEU A 99 -4.68 -7.16 -12.57
CA LEU A 99 -6.00 -6.56 -12.36
C LEU A 99 -6.74 -6.69 -13.70
N SER A 100 -7.69 -7.62 -13.79
CA SER A 100 -8.61 -7.67 -14.92
C SER A 100 -9.38 -6.37 -14.93
N GLY A 101 -8.99 -5.47 -15.84
CA GLY A 101 -9.77 -4.29 -16.17
C GLY A 101 -11.12 -4.76 -16.68
N THR A 102 -12.16 -4.61 -15.86
CA THR A 102 -13.53 -4.63 -16.37
C THR A 102 -13.67 -3.43 -17.28
N ALA A 103 -13.57 -3.68 -18.59
CA ALA A 103 -14.10 -2.79 -19.60
C ALA A 103 -15.56 -2.52 -19.24
N ARG A 104 -15.89 -1.25 -18.93
CA ARG A 104 -17.29 -0.83 -18.88
C ARG A 104 -17.80 -0.88 -20.32
N SER A 105 -18.53 -1.94 -20.63
CA SER A 105 -19.44 -1.97 -21.77
C SER A 105 -20.73 -1.29 -21.33
N GLY A 106 -21.14 -0.25 -22.04
CA GLY A 106 -22.43 0.41 -21.83
C GLY A 106 -22.54 1.66 -22.68
N CYS A 107 -23.55 1.65 -23.55
CA CYS A 107 -23.87 2.63 -24.59
C CYS A 107 -24.11 4.07 -24.09
#